data_AF-A0A1H1HWQ5-F1
#
_entry.id   AF-A0A1H1HWQ5-F1
#
_cell.length_a   1.000
_cell.length_b   1.000
_cell.length_c   1.000
_cell.angle_alpha   90.00
_cell.angle_beta   90.00
_cell.angle_gamma   90.00
#
_symmetry.space_group_name_H-M   'P 1'
#
loop_
_entity.id
_entity.type
_entity.pdbx_description
1 polymer ?
#
loop_
_entity_poly.entity_id
_entity_poly.type
_entity_poly.pdbx_seq_one_letter_code
_entity_poly.pdbx_strand_id
1 'polypeptide(L)' 'MKTFLSNDLIERFGYGMAVYISAKMSSMQRSIDAINVERNAAGTSPLKSIHIDEVVGVLRRKGKLPA' A
#
# COMPACT_ATOMS: atom_id res chain seq x y z
N MET A 1 15.58 3.48 -3.93
CA MET A 1 14.70 3.83 -2.79
C MET A 1 14.12 5.21 -3.06
N LYS A 2 12.78 5.35 -3.13
CA LYS A 2 12.17 6.70 -3.16
C LYS A 2 12.36 7.34 -1.80
N THR A 3 12.82 8.59 -1.77
CA THR A 3 12.88 9.38 -0.54
C THR A 3 11.47 9.88 -0.21
N PHE A 4 10.94 9.45 0.94
CA PHE A 4 9.62 9.86 1.41
C PHE A 4 9.64 11.19 2.19
N LEU A 5 10.83 11.73 2.47
CA LEU A 5 11.00 13.04 3.07
C LEU A 5 11.00 14.10 1.96
N SER A 6 10.10 15.08 2.08
CA SER A 6 9.97 16.20 1.16
C SER A 6 10.00 17.53 1.90
N ASN A 7 10.47 18.59 1.23
CA ASN A 7 10.48 19.93 1.80
C ASN A 7 9.06 20.44 2.08
N ASP A 8 8.07 20.08 1.24
CA ASP A 8 6.66 20.43 1.47
C ASP A 8 6.11 19.84 2.79
N LEU A 9 6.52 18.63 3.17
CA LEU A 9 6.17 18.05 4.47
C LEU A 9 6.81 18.81 5.63
N ILE A 10 8.07 19.24 5.46
CA ILE A 10 8.80 20.01 6.48
C ILE A 10 8.18 21.40 6.65
N GLU A 11 7.84 22.08 5.55
CA GLU A 11 7.23 23.41 5.56
C GLU A 11 5.83 23.39 6.20
N ARG A 12 5.03 22.35 5.96
CA ARG A 12 3.66 22.25 6.49
C ARG A 12 3.57 21.76 7.92
N PHE A 13 4.44 20.83 8.33
CA PHE A 13 4.28 20.10 9.59
C PHE A 13 5.48 20.21 10.53
N GLY A 14 6.56 20.87 10.10
CA GLY A 14 7.82 20.92 10.82
C GLY A 14 8.66 19.65 10.65
N TYR A 15 9.97 19.76 10.86
CA TYR A 15 10.94 18.70 10.57
C TYR A 15 10.65 17.38 11.30
N GLY A 16 10.40 17.43 12.61
CA GLY A 16 10.16 16.22 13.40
C GLY A 16 8.94 15.43 12.93
N MET A 17 7.86 16.13 12.59
CA MET A 17 6.64 15.48 12.10
C MET A 17 6.82 14.98 10.66
N ALA A 18 7.53 15.72 9.81
CA ALA A 18 7.88 15.27 8.47
C ALA A 18 8.67 13.95 8.51
N VAL A 19 9.70 13.85 9.35
CA VAL A 19 10.48 12.62 9.55
C VAL A 19 9.58 11.47 10.02
N TYR A 20 8.70 11.71 10.99
CA TYR A 20 7.76 10.69 11.48
C TYR A 20 6.81 10.19 10.37
N ILE A 21 6.21 11.10 9.60
CA ILE A 21 5.33 10.78 8.48
C ILE A 21 6.08 9.96 7.43
N SER A 22 7.29 10.40 7.04
CA SER A 22 8.11 9.70 6.06
C SER A 22 8.52 8.29 6.53
N ALA A 23 8.80 8.12 7.82
CA ALA A 23 9.09 6.80 8.40
C ALA A 23 7.87 5.86 8.34
N LYS A 24 6.68 6.37 8.68
CA LYS A 24 5.42 5.61 8.56
C LYS A 24 5.09 5.25 7.11
N MET A 25 5.24 6.20 6.18
CA MET A 25 5.07 5.94 4.74
C MET A 25 6.04 4.87 4.23
N SER A 26 7.31 4.95 4.62
CA SER A 26 8.33 3.94 4.25
C SER A 26 7.95 2.55 4.77
N SER A 27 7.46 2.46 6.01
CA SER A 27 6.98 1.19 6.58
C SER A 27 5.80 0.63 5.80
N MET A 28 4.83 1.48 5.46
CA MET A 28 3.65 1.08 4.70
C MET A 28 4.03 0.61 3.28
N GLN A 29 4.96 1.29 2.61
CA GLN A 29 5.43 0.86 1.29
C GLN A 29 6.09 -0.52 1.36
N ARG A 30 6.91 -0.81 2.39
CA ARG A 30 7.51 -2.14 2.57
C ARG A 30 6.44 -3.23 2.75
N SER A 31 5.37 -2.94 3.49
CA SER A 31 4.25 -3.87 3.63
C SER A 31 3.52 -4.11 2.30
N ILE A 32 3.31 -3.05 1.51
CA ILE A 32 2.72 -3.16 0.16
C ILE A 32 3.62 -4.00 -0.76
N ASP A 33 4.93 -3.77 -0.72
CA ASP A 33 5.90 -4.51 -1.53
C ASP A 33 5.91 -6.00 -1.16
N ALA A 34 5.89 -6.33 0.14
CA ALA A 34 5.78 -7.72 0.62
C ALA A 34 4.51 -8.42 0.11
N ILE A 35 3.36 -7.75 0.21
CA ILE A 35 2.09 -8.30 -0.31
C ILE A 35 2.16 -8.46 -1.83
N ASN A 36 2.75 -7.52 -2.56
CA ASN A 36 2.91 -7.65 -4.01
C ASN A 36 3.80 -8.82 -4.39
N VAL A 37 4.85 -9.11 -3.61
CA VAL A 37 5.68 -10.31 -3.81
C VAL A 37 4.85 -11.59 -3.64
N GLU A 38 4.06 -11.68 -2.57
CA GLU A 38 3.16 -12.83 -2.35
C GLU A 38 2.13 -12.98 -3.48
N ARG A 39 1.54 -11.87 -3.92
CA ARG A 39 0.54 -11.85 -5.00
C ARG A 39 1.12 -12.24 -6.35
N ASN A 40 2.32 -11.74 -6.67
CA ASN A 40 3.05 -12.13 -7.88
C ASN A 40 3.41 -13.61 -7.85
N ALA A 41 3.84 -14.14 -6.70
CA ALA A 41 4.11 -15.57 -6.54
C ALA A 41 2.85 -16.44 -6.72
N ALA A 42 1.68 -15.91 -6.33
CA ALA A 42 0.38 -16.54 -6.57
C ALA A 42 -0.18 -16.32 -8.00
N GLY A 43 0.55 -15.64 -8.89
CA GLY A 43 0.08 -15.32 -10.25
C GLY A 43 -1.07 -14.31 -10.29
N THR A 44 -1.28 -13.55 -9.20
CA THR A 44 -2.34 -12.54 -9.08
C THR A 44 -1.80 -11.13 -9.27
N SER A 45 -2.65 -10.20 -9.72
CA SER A 45 -2.26 -8.82 -9.99
C SER A 45 -1.75 -8.12 -8.73
N PRO A 46 -0.70 -7.28 -8.79
CA PRO A 46 -0.24 -6.50 -7.63
C PRO A 46 -1.32 -5.54 -7.13
N LEU A 47 -1.25 -5.14 -5.85
CA LEU A 47 -2.21 -4.26 -5.19
C LEU A 47 -2.45 -2.94 -5.95
N LYS A 48 -1.42 -2.40 -6.61
CA LYS A 48 -1.52 -1.16 -7.39
C LYS A 48 -2.44 -1.28 -8.61
N SER A 49 -2.61 -2.49 -9.12
CA SER A 49 -3.43 -2.81 -10.30
C SER A 49 -4.65 -3.64 -9.95
N ILE A 50 -5.02 -3.74 -8.67
CA ILE A 50 -6.26 -4.41 -8.27
C ILE A 50 -7.44 -3.63 -8.82
N HIS A 51 -8.24 -4.30 -9.63
CA HIS A 51 -9.55 -3.81 -10.04
C HIS A 51 -10.61 -4.18 -8.99
N ILE A 52 -11.67 -3.38 -8.94
CA ILE A 52 -12.80 -3.61 -8.01
C ILE A 52 -13.38 -5.03 -8.17
N ASP A 53 -13.39 -5.57 -9.38
CA ASP A 53 -13.89 -6.92 -9.68
C ASP A 53 -13.04 -8.02 -9.02
N GLU A 54 -11.74 -7.79 -8.88
CA GLU A 54 -10.84 -8.72 -8.20
C GLU A 54 -11.10 -8.72 -6.69
N VAL A 55 -11.39 -7.55 -6.11
CA VAL A 55 -11.81 -7.40 -4.71
C VAL A 55 -13.16 -8.07 -4.49
N VAL A 56 -14.14 -7.81 -5.34
CA VAL A 56 -15.47 -8.42 -5.29
C VAL A 56 -15.36 -9.94 -5.41
N GLY A 57 -14.53 -10.44 -6.33
CA GLY A 57 -14.27 -11.87 -6.49
C GLY A 57 -13.66 -12.51 -5.22
N VAL A 58 -12.68 -11.84 -4.58
CA VAL A 58 -12.11 -12.31 -3.30
C VAL A 58 -13.18 -12.31 -2.20
N LEU A 59 -14.00 -11.26 -2.11
CA LEU A 59 -15.05 -11.15 -1.10
C LEU A 59 -16.14 -12.21 -1.28
N ARG A 60 -16.53 -12.51 -2.53
CA ARG A 60 -17.44 -13.62 -2.86
C ARG A 60 -16.85 -14.98 -2.47
N ARG A 61 -15.57 -15.25 -2.81
CA ARG A 61 -14.88 -16.49 -2.40
C ARG A 61 -14.79 -16.66 -0.88
N LYS A 62 -14.72 -15.55 -0.13
CA LYS A 62 -14.73 -15.55 1.33
C LYS A 62 -16.14 -15.57 1.94
N GLY A 63 -17.20 -15.69 1.13
CA GLY A 63 -18.59 -15.67 1.60
C GLY A 63 -19.02 -14.34 2.22
N LYS A 64 -18.30 -13.25 1.94
CA LYS A 64 -18.60 -11.90 2.43
C LYS A 64 -19.54 -11.13 1.51
N LEU A 65 -19.72 -11.61 0.27
CA LEU A 65 -20.70 -11.10 -0.68
C LEU A 65 -21.45 -12.29 -1.29
N PRO A 66 -22.75 -12.14 -1.61
CA PRO A 66 -23.49 -13.13 -2.38
C PRO A 66 -22.87 -13.31 -3.77
N ALA A 67 -22.97 -14.53 -4.29
CA ALA A 67 -22.38 -14.96 -5.56
C ALA A 67 -22.88 -14.15 -6.77
#